data_AF-A0A2V9CVD4-F1
#
_entry.id   AF-A0A2V9CVD4-F1
#
_cell.length_a   1.000
_cell.length_b   1.000
_cell.length_c   1.000
_cell.angle_alpha   90.00
_cell.angle_beta   90.00
_cell.angle_gamma   90.00
#
_symmetry.space_group_name_H-M   'P 1'
#
loop_
_entity.id
_entity.type
_entity.pdbx_description
1 polymer ?
#
loop_
_entity_poly.entity_id
_entity_poly.type
_entity_poly.pdbx_seq_one_letter_code
_entity_poly.pdbx_strand_id
1 'polypeptide(L)'
;MSSNTTKYRKIMLLAGLLVSSICISCALTQAAQGRDQQPVATPAASPAPKVVPSSVLSQRQAEYYRRRWGIDDVVVRETASGSLIRFSYRVVDADKAKILNDKKAIPYLIDEKDGLALQIPELEQVGQLRQVATPENGREYWMAFSNKSRQVKPGSHVTVMIGTFRAEGLVVAGQSTFPSP
;
A
#
# COMPACT_ATOMS: atom_id res chain seq x y z
N MET A 1 6.22 24.97 46.84
CA MET A 1 4.91 24.89 46.14
C MET A 1 4.98 23.82 45.05
N SER A 2 4.08 22.85 45.17
CA SER A 2 3.68 21.71 44.31
C SER A 2 4.43 21.33 43.03
N SER A 3 4.91 20.09 43.06
CA SER A 3 5.03 19.15 41.93
C SER A 3 3.65 18.62 41.49
N ASN A 4 3.43 18.41 40.19
CA ASN A 4 2.28 17.62 39.70
C ASN A 4 2.75 16.47 38.80
N THR A 5 2.62 15.27 39.34
CA THR A 5 2.71 13.96 38.68
C THR A 5 1.36 13.56 38.09
N THR A 6 1.33 12.93 36.92
CA THR A 6 0.14 12.17 36.47
C THR A 6 0.57 10.81 35.94
N LYS A 7 0.28 9.76 36.73
CA LYS A 7 0.41 8.34 36.37
C LYS A 7 -0.92 7.86 35.78
N TYR A 8 -0.90 7.28 34.59
CA TYR A 8 -2.04 6.57 34.00
C TYR A 8 -2.14 5.15 34.58
N ARG A 9 -3.30 4.83 35.17
CA ARG A 9 -3.63 3.51 35.73
C ARG A 9 -4.32 2.65 34.68
N LYS A 10 -3.81 1.42 34.53
CA LYS A 10 -4.46 0.27 33.88
C LYS A 10 -5.83 0.00 34.50
N ILE A 11 -6.84 -0.25 33.68
CA ILE A 11 -8.07 -0.94 34.10
C ILE A 11 -8.26 -2.11 33.13
N MET A 12 -8.14 -3.32 33.68
CA MET A 12 -8.48 -4.59 33.05
C MET A 12 -9.44 -5.29 34.02
N LEU A 13 -10.68 -5.51 33.61
CA LEU A 13 -11.75 -6.27 34.29
C LEU A 13 -12.81 -6.58 33.21
N LEU A 14 -13.57 -7.67 33.15
CA LEU A 14 -13.50 -9.05 33.60
C LEU A 14 -14.77 -9.72 33.02
N ALA A 15 -14.69 -10.99 32.60
CA ALA A 15 -15.72 -12.05 32.63
C ALA A 15 -17.09 -11.93 31.93
N GLY A 16 -17.58 -13.08 31.43
CA GLY A 16 -19.01 -13.33 31.19
C GLY A 16 -19.34 -14.54 30.30
N LEU A 17 -19.38 -15.74 30.89
CA LEU A 17 -19.91 -17.01 30.36
C LEU A 17 -21.45 -16.99 30.15
N LEU A 18 -22.00 -17.85 29.28
CA LEU A 18 -23.06 -18.86 29.58
C LEU A 18 -23.80 -19.44 28.33
N VAL A 19 -23.88 -20.79 28.30
CA VAL A 19 -25.07 -21.67 28.01
C VAL A 19 -25.50 -21.81 26.53
N SER A 20 -25.41 -22.96 25.84
CA SER A 20 -25.85 -24.36 26.04
C SER A 20 -27.35 -24.63 25.83
N SER A 21 -27.66 -25.86 25.35
CA SER A 21 -28.98 -26.47 25.07
C SER A 21 -29.42 -26.41 23.59
N ILE A 22 -29.93 -27.45 22.92
CA ILE A 22 -30.66 -28.65 23.38
C ILE A 22 -30.54 -29.80 22.34
N CYS A 23 -30.57 -31.04 22.84
CA CYS A 23 -30.59 -32.30 22.09
C CYS A 23 -32.00 -32.64 21.52
N ILE A 24 -32.08 -33.64 20.62
CA ILE A 24 -33.13 -34.68 20.41
C ILE A 24 -33.18 -35.03 18.90
N SER A 25 -32.49 -36.09 18.46
CA SER A 25 -32.92 -37.50 18.31
C SER A 25 -33.55 -37.83 16.94
N CYS A 26 -32.93 -38.74 16.19
CA CYS A 26 -33.62 -39.86 15.55
C CYS A 26 -32.59 -40.88 15.04
N ALA A 27 -32.69 -42.11 15.52
CA ALA A 27 -31.88 -43.24 15.15
C ALA A 27 -32.31 -43.81 13.79
N LEU A 28 -31.35 -44.28 12.98
CA LEU A 28 -31.50 -45.57 12.28
C LEU A 28 -30.10 -46.13 11.98
N THR A 29 -29.91 -47.35 12.45
CA THR A 29 -28.74 -48.21 12.30
C THR A 29 -28.66 -48.76 10.87
N GLN A 30 -27.51 -48.67 10.22
CA GLN A 30 -27.10 -49.69 9.25
C GLN A 30 -25.58 -49.75 9.13
N ALA A 31 -25.01 -50.83 9.65
CA ALA A 31 -23.65 -51.26 9.40
C ALA A 31 -23.70 -52.39 8.37
N ALA A 32 -23.01 -52.23 7.22
CA ALA A 32 -22.21 -53.27 6.55
C ALA A 32 -21.86 -52.85 5.10
N GLN A 33 -20.57 -52.54 4.93
CA GLN A 33 -19.69 -52.83 3.79
C GLN A 33 -20.14 -52.52 2.35
N GLY A 34 -19.54 -51.45 1.80
CA GLY A 34 -19.34 -51.26 0.37
C GLY A 34 -18.16 -50.32 0.18
N ARG A 35 -17.03 -50.86 -0.27
CA ARG A 35 -15.77 -50.17 -0.48
C ARG A 35 -15.89 -49.35 -1.76
N ASP A 36 -16.14 -48.06 -1.66
CA ASP A 36 -15.90 -47.13 -2.77
C ASP A 36 -15.26 -45.85 -2.24
N GLN A 37 -14.06 -45.59 -2.75
CA GLN A 37 -13.26 -44.41 -2.46
C GLN A 37 -13.94 -43.20 -3.10
N GLN A 38 -14.65 -42.41 -2.30
CA GLN A 38 -15.13 -41.11 -2.74
C GLN A 38 -13.95 -40.13 -2.68
N PRO A 39 -13.56 -39.49 -3.80
CA PRO A 39 -12.44 -38.57 -3.81
C PRO A 39 -12.70 -37.42 -2.84
N VAL A 40 -11.70 -37.13 -2.02
CA VAL A 40 -11.63 -35.92 -1.20
C VAL A 40 -11.80 -34.73 -2.14
N ALA A 41 -12.98 -34.12 -2.14
CA ALA A 41 -13.20 -32.82 -2.73
C ALA A 41 -12.32 -31.84 -1.96
N THR A 42 -11.16 -31.56 -2.54
CA THR A 42 -10.30 -30.46 -2.12
C THR A 42 -11.14 -29.19 -2.20
N PRO A 43 -11.29 -28.39 -1.12
CA PRO A 43 -11.87 -27.07 -1.25
C PRO A 43 -11.05 -26.30 -2.27
N ALA A 44 -11.65 -26.02 -3.43
CA ALA A 44 -11.05 -25.18 -4.44
C ALA A 44 -10.67 -23.86 -3.76
N ALA A 45 -9.37 -23.61 -3.68
CA ALA A 45 -8.82 -22.35 -3.22
C ALA A 45 -9.51 -21.24 -4.02
N SER A 46 -10.30 -20.41 -3.35
CA SER A 46 -10.82 -19.19 -3.94
C SER A 46 -9.63 -18.41 -4.49
N PRO A 47 -9.63 -18.00 -5.77
CA PRO A 47 -8.57 -17.16 -6.28
C PRO A 47 -8.56 -15.89 -5.43
N ALA A 48 -7.48 -15.68 -4.69
CA ALA A 48 -7.25 -14.44 -3.95
C ALA A 48 -7.48 -13.27 -4.91
N PRO A 49 -8.25 -12.24 -4.51
CA PRO A 49 -8.48 -11.10 -5.38
C PRO A 49 -7.13 -10.49 -5.74
N LYS A 50 -6.81 -10.48 -7.04
CA LYS A 50 -5.70 -9.69 -7.58
C LYS A 50 -6.01 -8.25 -7.18
N VAL A 51 -5.26 -7.74 -6.21
CA VAL A 51 -5.32 -6.35 -5.77
C VAL A 51 -5.14 -5.50 -7.02
N VAL A 52 -6.23 -4.90 -7.48
CA VAL A 52 -6.21 -3.95 -8.60
C VAL A 52 -5.28 -2.80 -8.22
N PRO A 53 -4.20 -2.52 -8.96
CA PRO A 53 -3.34 -1.40 -8.64
C PRO A 53 -4.13 -0.11 -8.83
N SER A 54 -4.41 0.60 -7.75
CA SER A 54 -5.07 1.90 -7.75
C SER A 54 -4.10 2.99 -8.22
N SER A 55 -3.70 2.89 -9.47
CA SER A 55 -2.97 3.88 -10.25
C SER A 55 -3.29 3.60 -11.70
N VAL A 56 -4.02 4.49 -12.36
CA VAL A 56 -4.54 4.26 -13.72
C VAL A 56 -3.41 4.46 -14.74
N LEU A 57 -2.39 3.61 -14.67
CA LEU A 57 -1.38 3.48 -15.70
C LEU A 57 -1.90 2.53 -16.77
N SER A 58 -1.80 2.93 -18.04
CA SER A 58 -2.05 2.00 -19.14
C SER A 58 -1.00 0.87 -19.11
N GLN A 59 -1.35 -0.32 -19.63
CA GLN A 59 -0.40 -1.44 -19.73
C GLN A 59 0.88 -1.05 -20.48
N ARG A 60 0.75 -0.24 -21.54
CA ARG A 60 1.89 0.30 -22.30
C ARG A 60 2.81 1.16 -21.43
N GLN A 61 2.26 2.05 -20.59
CA GLN A 61 3.06 2.86 -19.67
C GLN A 61 3.75 2.01 -18.61
N ALA A 62 3.04 1.02 -18.04
CA ALA A 62 3.63 0.09 -17.08
C ALA A 62 4.81 -0.69 -17.70
N GLU A 63 4.65 -1.21 -18.93
CA GLU A 63 5.74 -1.88 -19.65
C GLU A 63 6.91 -0.94 -19.97
N TYR A 64 6.62 0.31 -20.32
CA TYR A 64 7.65 1.33 -20.53
C TYR A 64 8.49 1.52 -19.26
N TYR A 65 7.86 1.74 -18.10
CA TYR A 65 8.57 1.91 -16.83
C TYR A 65 9.36 0.66 -16.45
N ARG A 66 8.77 -0.53 -16.66
CA ARG A 66 9.44 -1.81 -16.42
C ARG A 66 10.72 -1.95 -17.24
N ARG A 67 10.65 -1.69 -18.54
CA ARG A 67 11.78 -1.86 -19.46
C ARG A 67 12.86 -0.80 -19.27
N ARG A 68 12.46 0.47 -19.15
CA ARG A 68 13.36 1.63 -19.15
C ARG A 68 14.00 1.90 -17.79
N TRP A 69 13.25 1.69 -16.72
CA TRP A 69 13.61 2.10 -15.36
C TRP A 69 13.66 0.95 -14.35
N GLY A 70 13.23 -0.25 -14.74
CA GLY A 70 13.30 -1.40 -13.86
C GLY A 70 12.30 -1.35 -12.70
N ILE A 71 11.18 -0.65 -12.89
CA ILE A 71 10.15 -0.50 -11.86
C ILE A 71 8.76 -0.89 -12.39
N ASP A 72 7.90 -1.27 -11.45
CA ASP A 72 6.52 -1.69 -11.69
C ASP A 72 5.62 -1.19 -10.54
N ASP A 73 4.33 -1.51 -10.57
CA ASP A 73 3.36 -1.17 -9.51
C ASP A 73 3.44 0.31 -9.10
N VAL A 74 3.60 1.20 -10.09
CA VAL A 74 3.83 2.62 -9.87
C VAL A 74 2.53 3.31 -9.46
N VAL A 75 2.46 3.79 -8.23
CA VAL A 75 1.26 4.38 -7.62
C VAL A 75 1.54 5.76 -7.06
N VAL A 76 0.61 6.69 -7.31
CA VAL A 76 0.56 8.00 -6.64
C VAL A 76 -0.72 8.06 -5.81
N ARG A 77 -0.62 8.37 -4.52
CA ARG A 77 -1.76 8.39 -3.61
C ARG A 77 -1.70 9.55 -2.64
N GLU A 78 -2.86 10.16 -2.39
CA GLU A 78 -3.01 11.13 -1.32
C GLU A 78 -3.09 10.44 0.06
N THR A 79 -2.37 10.98 1.05
CA THR A 79 -2.46 10.51 2.44
C THR A 79 -3.76 10.98 3.12
N ALA A 80 -4.12 10.37 4.25
CA ALA A 80 -5.40 10.65 4.91
C ALA A 80 -5.62 12.11 5.34
N SER A 81 -4.54 12.83 5.67
CA SER A 81 -4.60 14.26 6.02
C SER A 81 -4.64 15.18 4.80
N GLY A 82 -4.42 14.65 3.59
CA GLY A 82 -4.19 15.42 2.36
C GLY A 82 -2.88 16.22 2.33
N SER A 83 -2.11 16.20 3.43
CA SER A 83 -0.90 17.01 3.57
C SER A 83 0.30 16.43 2.83
N LEU A 84 0.23 15.17 2.41
CA LEU A 84 1.28 14.47 1.68
C LEU A 84 0.71 13.70 0.50
N ILE A 85 1.48 13.64 -0.59
CA ILE A 85 1.27 12.73 -1.71
C ILE A 85 2.37 11.68 -1.69
N ARG A 86 2.01 10.40 -1.57
CA ARG A 86 2.93 9.27 -1.61
C ARG A 86 3.09 8.78 -3.04
N PHE A 87 4.34 8.66 -3.48
CA PHE A 87 4.72 7.93 -4.69
C PHE A 87 5.35 6.61 -4.25
N SER A 88 4.82 5.48 -4.74
CA SER A 88 5.35 4.15 -4.47
C SER A 88 5.56 3.39 -5.76
N TYR A 89 6.54 2.49 -5.76
CA TYR A 89 6.88 1.64 -6.88
C TYR A 89 7.58 0.37 -6.39
N ARG A 90 7.51 -0.69 -7.19
CA ARG A 90 8.21 -1.94 -6.96
C ARG A 90 9.41 -2.04 -7.88
N VAL A 91 10.56 -2.42 -7.36
CA VAL A 91 11.76 -2.66 -8.17
C VAL A 91 11.66 -4.06 -8.80
N VAL A 92 11.89 -4.15 -10.11
CA VAL A 92 12.01 -5.42 -10.84
C VAL A 92 13.40 -5.62 -11.46
N ASP A 93 14.15 -4.54 -11.63
CA ASP A 93 15.54 -4.54 -12.12
C ASP A 93 16.32 -3.46 -11.35
N ALA A 94 17.08 -3.92 -10.36
CA ALA A 94 17.81 -3.09 -9.41
C ALA A 94 18.86 -2.20 -10.08
N ASP A 95 19.50 -2.67 -11.15
CA ASP A 95 20.53 -1.90 -11.85
C ASP A 95 19.94 -0.69 -12.56
N LYS A 96 18.77 -0.84 -13.19
CA LYS A 96 18.05 0.29 -13.81
C LYS A 96 17.44 1.23 -12.78
N ALA A 97 16.98 0.69 -11.65
CA ALA A 97 16.28 1.46 -10.62
C ALA A 97 17.22 2.36 -9.78
N LYS A 98 18.55 2.21 -9.89
CA LYS A 98 19.55 2.99 -9.13
C LYS A 98 19.30 4.49 -9.13
N ILE A 99 18.89 5.05 -10.27
CA ILE A 99 18.64 6.49 -10.41
C ILE A 99 17.51 6.99 -9.48
N LEU A 100 16.51 6.16 -9.18
CA LEU A 100 15.39 6.53 -8.32
C LEU A 100 15.80 6.65 -6.85
N ASN A 101 16.96 6.08 -6.46
CA ASN A 101 17.52 6.15 -5.10
C ASN A 101 18.80 7.01 -5.02
N ASP A 102 19.21 7.68 -6.09
CA ASP A 102 20.35 8.60 -6.06
C ASP A 102 20.07 9.80 -5.15
N LYS A 103 20.88 9.95 -4.09
CA LYS A 103 20.83 11.06 -3.13
C LYS A 103 20.95 12.44 -3.78
N LYS A 104 21.65 12.53 -4.91
CA LYS A 104 21.87 13.79 -5.63
C LYS A 104 20.68 14.18 -6.50
N ALA A 105 19.83 13.20 -6.85
CA ALA A 105 18.62 13.46 -7.61
C ALA A 105 17.54 13.99 -6.66
N ILE A 106 17.28 15.30 -6.75
CA ILE A 106 16.20 15.95 -6.01
C ILE A 106 14.87 15.57 -6.68
N PRO A 107 13.95 14.92 -5.96
CA PRO A 107 12.67 14.50 -6.50
C PRO A 107 11.63 15.62 -6.43
N TYR A 108 10.81 15.73 -7.47
CA TYR A 108 9.68 16.65 -7.55
C TYR A 108 8.42 15.92 -8.03
N LEU A 109 7.26 16.36 -7.54
CA LEU A 109 5.97 16.01 -8.10
C LEU A 109 5.32 17.27 -8.62
N ILE A 110 4.96 17.30 -9.89
CA ILE A 110 4.44 18.47 -10.59
C ILE A 110 2.98 18.21 -10.91
N ASP A 111 2.08 19.12 -10.50
CA ASP A 111 0.70 19.14 -10.99
C ASP A 111 0.71 19.58 -12.46
N GLU A 112 0.17 18.75 -13.36
CA GLU A 112 0.17 19.02 -14.80
C GLU A 112 -0.79 20.14 -15.20
N LYS A 113 -1.75 20.49 -14.34
CA LYS A 113 -2.76 21.52 -14.62
C LYS A 113 -2.19 22.93 -14.46
N ASP A 114 -1.45 23.20 -13.39
CA ASP A 114 -0.95 24.53 -13.04
C ASP A 114 0.57 24.62 -12.86
N GLY A 115 1.29 23.50 -13.03
CA GLY A 115 2.74 23.43 -12.90
C GLY A 115 3.24 23.52 -11.47
N LEU A 116 2.36 23.41 -10.47
CA LEU A 116 2.75 23.44 -9.06
C LEU A 116 3.70 22.29 -8.73
N ALA A 117 4.92 22.62 -8.33
CA ALA A 117 5.93 21.65 -7.91
C ALA A 117 5.87 21.40 -6.40
N LEU A 118 5.54 20.17 -6.00
CA LEU A 118 5.66 19.66 -4.64
C LEU A 118 7.05 19.05 -4.42
N GLN A 119 7.66 19.39 -3.29
CA GLN A 119 8.98 18.88 -2.88
C GLN A 119 8.84 17.91 -1.70
N ILE A 120 9.83 17.05 -1.50
CA ILE A 120 9.93 16.28 -0.26
C ILE A 120 10.21 17.25 0.89
N PRO A 121 9.46 17.19 2.01
CA PRO A 121 9.75 18.05 3.15
C PRO A 121 11.14 17.77 3.71
N GLU A 122 11.99 18.79 3.76
CA GLU A 122 13.25 18.79 4.53
C GLU A 122 12.92 18.97 6.02
N LEU A 123 12.52 17.89 6.71
CA LEU A 123 12.64 17.88 8.17
C LEU A 123 13.91 17.13 8.54
N GLU A 124 14.80 17.82 9.25
CA GLU A 124 15.99 17.29 9.93
C GLU A 124 15.70 16.13 10.92
N GLN A 125 14.43 15.71 11.10
CA GLN A 125 14.06 14.73 12.11
C GLN A 125 12.76 13.95 11.80
N VAL A 126 12.56 13.54 10.55
CA VAL A 126 11.68 12.40 10.22
C VAL A 126 12.56 11.41 9.48
N GLY A 127 12.96 10.31 10.13
CA GLY A 127 13.90 9.34 9.54
C GLY A 127 13.57 9.03 8.08
N GLN A 128 14.58 9.02 7.21
CA GLN A 128 14.55 8.70 5.77
C GLN A 128 13.13 8.59 5.15
N LEU A 129 12.49 9.72 4.80
CA LEU A 129 11.26 9.76 3.97
C LEU A 129 11.50 9.39 2.49
N ARG A 130 12.60 8.66 2.26
CA ARG A 130 13.04 8.00 1.05
C ARG A 130 13.93 6.87 1.52
N GLN A 131 13.62 5.63 1.16
CA GLN A 131 14.51 4.51 1.47
C GLN A 131 15.75 4.63 0.57
N VAL A 132 16.86 5.13 1.13
CA VAL A 132 18.08 5.43 0.36
C VAL A 132 19.02 4.22 0.27
N ALA A 133 18.44 3.02 0.24
CA ALA A 133 19.17 1.77 0.09
C ALA A 133 19.45 1.49 -1.39
N THR A 134 20.48 0.67 -1.64
CA THR A 134 20.64 0.02 -2.94
C THR A 134 19.32 -0.65 -3.32
N PRO A 135 18.78 -0.42 -4.53
CA PRO A 135 17.56 -1.07 -4.96
C PRO A 135 17.69 -2.60 -4.88
N GLU A 136 16.64 -3.25 -4.38
CA GLU A 136 16.52 -4.70 -4.29
C GLU A 136 15.35 -5.17 -5.16
N ASN A 137 15.59 -6.17 -6.01
CA ASN A 137 14.53 -6.75 -6.83
C ASN A 137 13.39 -7.30 -5.96
N GLY A 138 12.16 -7.03 -6.37
CA GLY A 138 10.95 -7.47 -5.70
C GLY A 138 10.52 -6.62 -4.50
N ARG A 139 11.33 -5.64 -4.05
CA ARG A 139 11.01 -4.76 -2.92
C ARG A 139 10.23 -3.52 -3.38
N GLU A 140 9.26 -3.11 -2.56
CA GLU A 140 8.56 -1.83 -2.71
C GLU A 140 9.35 -0.70 -2.05
N TYR A 141 9.46 0.41 -2.76
CA TYR A 141 10.04 1.67 -2.30
C TYR A 141 9.00 2.78 -2.41
N TRP A 142 9.17 3.83 -1.61
CA TRP A 142 8.27 4.97 -1.61
C TRP A 142 8.97 6.26 -1.19
N MET A 143 8.36 7.38 -1.58
CA MET A 143 8.68 8.74 -1.12
C MET A 143 7.40 9.56 -0.96
N ALA A 144 7.45 10.61 -0.14
CA ALA A 144 6.30 11.46 0.14
C ALA A 144 6.60 12.93 -0.13
N PHE A 145 5.77 13.56 -0.96
CA PHE A 145 5.83 14.97 -1.32
C PHE A 145 4.90 15.81 -0.46
N SER A 146 5.35 17.00 -0.07
CA SER A 146 4.57 17.92 0.75
C SER A 146 3.47 18.61 -0.07
N ASN A 147 2.21 18.44 0.34
CA ASN A 147 1.04 19.05 -0.27
C ASN A 147 0.41 20.07 0.69
N LYS A 148 1.21 21.04 1.16
CA LYS A 148 0.81 21.99 2.22
C LYS A 148 -0.47 22.76 1.86
N SER A 149 -0.62 23.15 0.59
CA SER A 149 -1.78 23.87 0.09
C SER A 149 -2.97 22.97 -0.28
N ARG A 150 -2.83 21.63 -0.20
CA ARG A 150 -3.85 20.64 -0.61
C ARG A 150 -4.40 20.91 -2.02
N GLN A 151 -3.52 21.34 -2.92
CA GLN A 151 -3.89 21.69 -4.30
C GLN A 151 -3.92 20.44 -5.18
N VAL A 152 -2.96 19.53 -5.00
CA VAL A 152 -2.99 18.20 -5.61
C VAL A 152 -4.00 17.35 -4.86
N LYS A 153 -4.96 16.75 -5.57
CA LYS A 153 -6.09 16.00 -5.01
C LYS A 153 -6.26 14.67 -5.75
N PRO A 154 -7.07 13.73 -5.25
CA PRO A 154 -7.46 12.56 -6.01
C PRO A 154 -8.05 12.95 -7.36
N GLY A 155 -7.57 12.32 -8.43
CA GLY A 155 -7.89 12.66 -9.82
C GLY A 155 -6.98 13.71 -10.46
N SER A 156 -6.11 14.39 -9.71
CA SER A 156 -5.08 15.25 -10.31
C SER A 156 -4.14 14.41 -11.18
N HIS A 157 -3.79 14.96 -12.34
CA HIS A 157 -2.74 14.44 -13.20
C HIS A 157 -1.41 15.05 -12.78
N VAL A 158 -0.41 14.20 -12.55
CA VAL A 158 0.88 14.64 -12.03
C VAL A 158 2.02 13.97 -12.76
N THR A 159 3.13 14.70 -12.83
CA THR A 159 4.41 14.19 -13.30
C THR A 159 5.38 14.06 -12.12
N VAL A 160 6.00 12.90 -11.95
CA VAL A 160 7.09 12.68 -10.99
C VAL A 160 8.43 12.78 -11.71
N MET A 161 9.33 13.62 -11.20
CA MET A 161 10.68 13.80 -11.70
C MET A 161 11.72 13.44 -10.63
N ILE A 162 12.72 12.64 -10.99
CA ILE A 162 13.83 12.27 -10.11
C ILE A 162 15.11 12.24 -10.94
N GLY A 163 15.87 13.34 -10.96
CA GLY A 163 17.01 13.46 -11.88
C GLY A 163 16.54 13.33 -13.33
N THR A 164 17.02 12.30 -14.04
CA THR A 164 16.59 12.00 -15.42
C THR A 164 15.33 11.14 -15.50
N PHE A 165 14.90 10.54 -14.40
CA PHE A 165 13.65 9.78 -14.35
C PHE A 165 12.47 10.75 -14.46
N ARG A 166 11.53 10.42 -15.35
CA ARG A 166 10.28 11.14 -15.53
C ARG A 166 9.14 10.15 -15.73
N ALA A 167 8.12 10.29 -14.90
CA ALA A 167 6.87 9.54 -15.01
C ALA A 167 5.71 10.53 -15.14
N GLU A 168 5.11 10.60 -16.32
CA GLU A 168 4.08 11.57 -16.68
C GLU A 168 2.69 10.92 -16.70
N GLY A 169 1.66 11.75 -16.60
CA GLY A 169 0.27 11.34 -16.70
C GLY A 169 -0.16 10.40 -15.56
N LEU A 170 0.51 10.46 -14.41
CA LEU A 170 0.12 9.69 -13.24
C LEU A 170 -1.14 10.29 -12.65
N VAL A 171 -2.13 9.46 -12.34
CA VAL A 171 -3.36 9.91 -11.67
C VAL A 171 -3.23 9.68 -10.18
N VAL A 172 -3.44 10.73 -9.39
CA VAL A 172 -3.46 10.63 -7.93
C VAL A 172 -4.67 9.83 -7.50
N ALA A 173 -4.44 8.69 -6.85
CA ALA A 173 -5.51 7.89 -6.26
C ALA A 173 -5.96 8.48 -4.93
N GLY A 174 -7.27 8.41 -4.68
CA GLY A 174 -7.85 8.61 -3.35
C GLY A 174 -7.61 7.40 -2.46
N GLN A 175 -8.01 7.51 -1.20
CA GLN A 175 -8.08 6.33 -0.34
C GLN A 175 -9.14 5.36 -0.87
N SER A 176 -8.76 4.12 -1.13
CA SER A 176 -9.71 3.03 -1.20
C SER A 176 -10.08 2.68 0.24
N THR A 177 -11.22 3.19 0.72
CA THR A 177 -11.81 2.78 1.99
C THR A 177 -12.30 1.33 1.84
N PHE A 178 -11.41 0.36 2.03
CA PHE A 178 -11.82 -1.01 2.31
C PHE A 178 -11.75 -1.20 3.83
N PRO A 179 -12.87 -1.53 4.52
CA PRO A 179 -12.80 -1.91 5.92
C PRO A 179 -11.95 -3.18 6.04
N SER A 180 -11.03 -3.21 7.01
CA SER A 180 -10.38 -4.46 7.40
C SER A 180 -11.47 -5.45 7.87
N PRO A 181 -11.41 -6.73 7.45
CA PRO A 181 -12.35 -7.75 7.88
C PRO A 181 -12.28 -8.01 9.39
#